data_AF-A0A945M462-F1
#
_entry.id   AF-A0A945M462-F1
#
_cell.length_a   1.000
_cell.length_b   1.000
_cell.length_c   1.000
_cell.angle_alpha   90.00
_cell.angle_beta   90.00
_cell.angle_gamma   90.00
#
_symmetry.space_group_name_H-M   'P 1'
#
loop_
_entity.id
_entity.type
_entity.pdbx_description
1 polymer ?
#
loop_
_entity_poly.entity_id
_entity_poly.type
_entity_poly.pdbx_seq_one_letter_code
_entity_poly.pdbx_strand_id
1 'polypeptide(L)' 'MPDKGGELQLTDSIDLLIRQGLPVYAVPLNEKERRYDIGNYESYFKAFVDFALADEKYGHTLRHYLSRKL' A
#
# COMPACT_ATOMS: atom_id res chain seq x y z
N MET A 1 18.86 -9.01 -16.35
CA MET A 1 19.66 -7.85 -16.79
C MET A 1 19.05 -6.63 -16.13
N PRO A 2 19.81 -5.55 -15.86
CA PRO A 2 19.25 -4.33 -15.29
C PRO A 2 18.12 -3.77 -16.15
N ASP A 3 17.17 -3.07 -15.53
CA ASP A 3 16.09 -2.42 -16.24
C ASP A 3 16.57 -1.18 -17.03
N LYS A 4 15.62 -0.42 -17.61
CA LYS A 4 15.95 0.81 -18.37
C LYS A 4 16.64 1.88 -17.52
N GLY A 5 16.54 1.83 -16.20
CA GLY A 5 17.20 2.72 -15.25
C GLY A 5 18.53 2.18 -14.72
N GLY A 6 18.95 0.97 -15.12
CA GLY A 6 20.14 0.31 -14.59
C GLY A 6 19.90 -0.35 -13.22
N GLU A 7 18.65 -0.42 -12.76
CA GLU A 7 18.32 -1.07 -11.49
C GLU A 7 18.17 -2.58 -11.69
N LEU A 8 18.71 -3.34 -10.75
CA LEU A 8 18.45 -4.77 -10.65
C LEU A 8 17.14 -4.97 -9.88
N GLN A 9 16.09 -5.39 -10.58
CA GLN A 9 14.77 -5.56 -9.98
C GLN A 9 14.67 -6.87 -9.21
N LEU A 10 14.11 -6.80 -8.00
CA LEU A 10 13.82 -7.99 -7.19
C LEU A 10 12.85 -8.94 -7.93
N THR A 11 11.90 -8.39 -8.68
CA THR A 11 10.93 -9.16 -9.47
C THR A 11 11.58 -10.06 -10.51
N ASP A 12 12.67 -9.62 -11.12
CA ASP A 12 13.41 -10.42 -12.12
C ASP A 12 14.07 -11.64 -11.46
N SER A 13 14.54 -11.47 -10.23
CA SER A 13 15.13 -12.56 -9.45
C SER A 13 14.06 -13.57 -9.04
N ILE A 14 12.87 -13.10 -8.63
CA ILE A 14 11.73 -13.98 -8.33
C ILE A 14 11.29 -14.76 -9.58
N ASP A 15 11.19 -14.11 -10.75
CA ASP A 15 10.87 -14.78 -12.03
C ASP A 15 11.92 -15.84 -12.39
N LEU A 16 13.21 -15.56 -12.15
CA LEU A 16 14.27 -16.53 -12.36
C LEU A 16 14.10 -17.78 -11.48
N LEU A 17 13.76 -17.62 -10.21
CA LEU A 17 13.50 -18.75 -9.30
C LEU A 17 12.33 -19.61 -9.81
N ILE A 18 11.24 -18.97 -10.28
CA ILE A 18 10.09 -19.67 -10.87
C ILE A 18 10.53 -20.48 -12.10
N ARG A 19 11.31 -19.88 -13.01
CA ARG A 19 11.82 -20.57 -14.22
C ARG A 19 12.77 -21.71 -13.92
N GLN A 20 13.50 -21.64 -12.80
CA GLN A 20 14.36 -22.73 -12.32
C GLN A 20 13.58 -23.88 -11.67
N GLY A 21 12.25 -23.78 -11.58
CA GLY A 21 11.39 -24.78 -10.94
C GLY A 21 11.51 -24.77 -9.40
N LEU A 22 12.05 -23.70 -8.82
CA LEU A 22 12.14 -23.53 -7.38
C LEU A 22 10.79 -23.07 -6.81
N PRO A 23 10.47 -23.44 -5.56
CA PRO A 23 9.19 -23.09 -4.96
C PRO A 23 9.08 -21.58 -4.70
N VAL A 24 8.02 -20.98 -5.22
CA VAL A 24 7.61 -19.59 -4.95
C VAL A 24 6.13 -19.60 -4.57
N TYR A 25 5.80 -18.94 -3.46
CA TYR A 25 4.45 -18.92 -2.91
C TYR A 25 3.90 -17.50 -2.87
N ALA A 26 2.63 -17.34 -3.23
CA ALA A 26 1.89 -16.10 -3.05
C ALA A 26 0.74 -16.34 -2.06
N VAL A 27 0.55 -15.40 -1.14
CA VAL A 27 -0.55 -15.42 -0.17
C VAL A 27 -1.50 -14.29 -0.54
N PRO A 28 -2.76 -14.58 -0.96
CA PRO A 28 -3.73 -13.54 -1.23
C PRO A 28 -4.14 -12.84 0.07
N LEU A 29 -4.41 -11.54 -0.02
CA LEU A 29 -5.06 -10.81 1.07
C LEU A 29 -6.50 -11.32 1.23
N ASN A 30 -6.98 -11.36 2.47
CA ASN A 30 -8.36 -11.70 2.79
C ASN A 30 -9.33 -10.61 2.32
N GLU A 31 -10.60 -10.94 2.11
CA GLU A 31 -11.64 -9.98 1.69
C GLU A 31 -11.80 -8.78 2.65
N LYS A 32 -11.45 -8.98 3.93
CA LYS A 32 -11.51 -7.94 4.97
C LYS A 32 -10.23 -7.10 5.06
N GLU A 33 -9.16 -7.50 4.37
CA GLU A 33 -7.89 -6.79 4.38
C GLU A 33 -7.86 -5.79 3.22
N ARG A 34 -7.58 -4.53 3.55
CA ARG A 34 -7.47 -3.46 2.56
C ARG A 34 -6.02 -3.06 2.37
N ARG A 35 -5.53 -3.16 1.14
CA ARG A 35 -4.23 -2.62 0.74
C ARG A 35 -4.36 -1.13 0.45
N TYR A 36 -3.56 -0.33 1.12
CA TYR A 36 -3.33 1.07 0.76
C TYR A 36 -2.01 1.15 -0.01
N ASP A 37 -2.09 1.47 -1.30
CA ASP A 37 -0.92 1.94 -2.04
C ASP A 37 -0.70 3.39 -1.63
N ILE A 38 0.48 3.72 -1.11
CA ILE A 38 0.84 5.07 -0.65
C ILE A 38 2.00 5.66 -1.45
N GLY A 39 2.32 5.07 -2.61
CA GLY A 39 3.42 5.51 -3.47
C GLY A 39 3.17 6.83 -4.20
N ASN A 40 1.94 7.37 -4.15
CA ASN A 40 1.59 8.66 -4.73
C ASN A 40 0.77 9.52 -3.75
N TYR A 41 0.80 10.84 -3.95
CA TYR A 41 0.19 11.81 -3.05
C TYR A 41 -1.33 11.62 -2.86
N GLU A 42 -2.07 11.36 -3.93
CA GLU A 42 -3.53 11.23 -3.83
C GLU A 42 -3.93 10.03 -2.96
N SER A 43 -3.32 8.87 -3.23
CA SER A 43 -3.55 7.64 -2.48
C SER A 43 -3.08 7.75 -1.03
N TYR A 44 -1.95 8.42 -0.81
CA TYR A 44 -1.44 8.74 0.51
C TYR A 44 -2.42 9.64 1.29
N PHE A 45 -2.96 10.71 0.70
CA PHE A 45 -3.91 11.58 1.40
C PHE A 45 -5.18 10.85 1.80
N LYS A 46 -5.72 10.00 0.91
CA LYS A 46 -6.88 9.16 1.21
C LYS A 46 -6.60 8.22 2.37
N ALA A 47 -5.47 7.50 2.32
CA ALA A 47 -5.05 6.63 3.42
C ALA A 47 -4.94 7.41 4.73
N PHE A 48 -4.22 8.55 4.70
CA PHE A 48 -4.01 9.37 5.88
C PHE A 48 -5.34 9.82 6.52
N VAL A 49 -6.29 10.29 5.72
CA VAL A 49 -7.61 10.71 6.22
C VAL A 49 -8.38 9.54 6.81
N ASP A 50 -8.42 8.38 6.15
CA ASP A 50 -9.08 7.17 6.67
C ASP A 50 -8.54 6.82 8.07
N PHE A 51 -7.22 6.76 8.23
CA PHE A 51 -6.59 6.42 9.51
C PHE A 51 -6.75 7.51 10.57
N ALA A 52 -6.62 8.78 10.20
CA ALA A 52 -6.78 9.89 11.14
C ALA A 52 -8.22 10.01 11.66
N LEU A 53 -9.23 9.67 10.85
CA LEU A 53 -10.63 9.63 11.26
C LEU A 53 -11.00 8.40 12.10
N ALA A 54 -10.21 7.32 12.00
CA ALA A 54 -10.36 6.11 12.79
C ALA A 54 -9.63 6.17 14.14
N ASP A 55 -8.72 7.13 14.33
CA ASP A 55 -7.97 7.31 15.58
C ASP A 55 -8.90 7.52 16.79
N GLU A 56 -8.71 6.72 17.85
CA GLU A 56 -9.57 6.74 19.04
C GLU A 56 -9.49 8.05 19.82
N LYS A 57 -8.34 8.74 19.78
CA LYS A 57 -8.08 9.94 20.57
C LYS A 57 -8.47 11.22 19.82
N TYR A 58 -8.20 11.26 18.52
CA TYR A 58 -8.30 12.47 17.71
C TYR A 58 -9.37 12.40 16.62
N GLY A 59 -9.82 11.20 16.24
CA GLY A 59 -10.77 11.02 15.15
C GLY A 59 -12.08 11.77 15.35
N HIS A 60 -12.60 11.81 16.59
CA HIS A 60 -13.81 12.58 16.90
C HIS A 60 -13.62 14.09 16.65
N THR A 61 -12.53 14.67 17.16
CA THR A 61 -12.22 16.10 16.99
C THR A 61 -11.98 16.43 15.51
N LEU A 62 -11.35 15.52 14.76
CA LEU A 62 -11.13 15.70 13.32
C LEU A 62 -12.44 15.67 12.53
N ARG A 63 -13.35 14.72 12.81
CA ARG A 63 -14.68 14.67 12.19
C ARG A 63 -15.44 15.97 12.41
N HIS A 64 -15.43 16.48 13.65
CA HIS A 64 -16.08 17.74 13.98
C HIS A 64 -15.46 18.92 13.22
N TYR A 65 -14.13 19.00 13.15
CA TYR A 65 -13.45 20.03 12.36
C TYR A 65 -13.83 19.99 10.87
N LEU A 66 -13.86 18.80 10.25
CA LEU A 66 -14.23 18.65 8.85
C LEU A 66 -15.69 19.03 8.60
N SER A 67 -16.62 18.63 9.48
CA SER A 67 -18.05 18.95 9.34
C SER A 67 -18.39 20.44 9.39
N ARG A 68 -17.48 21.28 9.92
CA ARG A 68 -17.65 22.74 9.97
C ARG A 68 -17.02 23.45 8.78
N LYS A 69 -16.14 22.76 8.05
CA LYS A 69 -15.31 23.34 6.99
C LYS A 69 -15.80 22.96 5.59
N LEU A 70 -16.39 21.78 5.46
CA LEU A 70 -17.04 21.25 4.25
C LEU A 70 -18.54 21.50 4.33
#